data_AF-A0A259DDT6-F1
#
_entry.id   AF-A0A259DDT6-F1
#
_cell.length_a   1.000
_cell.length_b   1.000
_cell.length_c   1.000
_cell.angle_alpha   90.00
_cell.angle_beta   90.00
_cell.angle_gamma   90.00
#
_symmetry.space_group_name_H-M   'P 1'
#
loop_
_entity.id
_entity.type
_entity.pdbx_description
1 polymer ?
#
loop_
_entity_poly.entity_id
_entity_poly.type
_entity_poly.pdbx_seq_one_letter_code
_entity_poly.pdbx_strand_id
1 'polypeptide(L)'
;MIDQQSTRFSNGINVLLLFFLGALLAAAAELTYGGWIQIPILSLIWWRMSQQARPPIKNQFISGMSFGLGYFVLGLWWIYISLHDVGGMHAAASGLAVFLLAAGMALFFSSASLALCLPRRKYLTGLVLAASWVLIEYLRSVVLTGFPWMGLAEAQFNGPFAPVAPFLGGLACTFLVVWVS
;
A
#
# COMPACT_ATOMS: atom_id res chain seq x y z
N MET A 1 16.80 29.65 -7.17
CA MET A 1 16.88 29.14 -5.77
C MET A 1 15.49 28.99 -5.14
N ILE A 2 14.52 29.87 -5.47
CA ILE A 2 13.14 29.86 -4.93
C ILE A 2 12.30 28.65 -5.43
N ASP A 3 12.46 28.22 -6.68
CA ASP A 3 11.69 27.09 -7.24
C ASP A 3 12.02 25.72 -6.62
N GLN A 4 13.25 25.52 -6.15
CA GLN A 4 13.66 24.27 -5.50
C GLN A 4 13.09 24.13 -4.08
N GLN A 5 12.83 25.25 -3.38
CA GLN A 5 12.18 25.22 -2.07
C GLN A 5 10.69 24.92 -2.18
N SER A 6 10.01 25.52 -3.15
CA SER A 6 8.57 25.28 -3.42
C SER A 6 8.30 23.81 -3.77
N THR A 7 9.12 23.22 -4.65
CA THR A 7 9.01 21.81 -5.04
C THR A 7 9.30 20.83 -3.90
N ARG A 8 10.28 21.14 -3.03
CA ARG A 8 10.55 20.33 -1.82
C ARG A 8 9.40 20.37 -0.81
N PHE A 9 8.82 21.54 -0.57
CA PHE A 9 7.72 21.70 0.39
C PHE A 9 6.45 20.98 -0.10
N SER A 10 6.15 21.11 -1.39
CA SER A 10 5.04 20.38 -2.04
C SER A 10 5.21 18.85 -1.95
N ASN A 11 6.43 18.34 -2.11
CA ASN A 11 6.71 16.91 -1.94
C ASN A 11 6.51 16.43 -0.50
N GLY A 12 6.90 17.22 0.51
CA GLY A 12 6.70 16.86 1.93
C GLY A 12 5.22 16.73 2.28
N ILE A 13 4.39 17.66 1.83
CA ILE A 13 2.93 17.60 2.00
C ILE A 13 2.35 16.38 1.31
N ASN A 14 2.81 16.05 0.09
CA ASN A 14 2.33 14.87 -0.64
C ASN A 14 2.66 13.57 0.12
N VAL A 15 3.89 13.45 0.64
CA VAL A 15 4.32 12.28 1.43
C VAL A 15 3.46 12.11 2.68
N LEU A 16 3.20 13.19 3.43
CA LEU A 16 2.32 13.16 4.60
C LEU A 16 0.89 12.77 4.22
N LEU A 17 0.34 13.34 3.14
CA LEU A 17 -1.00 13.00 2.66
C LEU A 17 -1.09 11.52 2.27
N LEU A 18 -0.07 10.98 1.59
CA LEU A 18 -0.02 9.56 1.22
C LEU A 18 0.03 8.66 2.45
N PHE A 19 0.71 9.07 3.52
CA PHE A 19 0.70 8.34 4.80
C PHE A 19 -0.71 8.26 5.38
N PHE A 20 -1.42 9.40 5.47
CA PHE A 20 -2.78 9.42 5.99
C PHE A 20 -3.78 8.68 5.07
N LEU A 21 -3.60 8.76 3.75
CA LEU A 21 -4.39 7.96 2.81
C LEU A 21 -4.14 6.46 2.97
N GLY A 22 -2.89 6.05 3.25
CA GLY A 22 -2.55 4.67 3.59
C GLY A 22 -3.23 4.20 4.87
N ALA A 23 -3.18 5.01 5.93
CA ALA A 23 -3.88 4.70 7.17
C ALA A 23 -5.40 4.64 6.96
N LEU A 24 -5.98 5.55 6.19
CA LEU A 24 -7.40 5.53 5.84
C LEU A 24 -7.77 4.26 5.05
N LEU A 25 -6.91 3.81 4.13
CA LEU A 25 -7.09 2.57 3.39
C LEU A 25 -7.08 1.34 4.31
N ALA A 26 -6.20 1.32 5.32
CA ALA A 26 -6.15 0.25 6.32
C ALA A 26 -7.43 0.21 7.17
N ALA A 27 -7.88 1.37 7.65
CA ALA A 27 -9.15 1.47 8.37
C ALA A 27 -10.35 1.04 7.50
N ALA A 28 -10.35 1.42 6.22
CA ALA A 28 -11.40 1.02 5.29
C ALA A 28 -11.40 -0.50 5.05
N ALA A 29 -10.23 -1.16 5.08
CA ALA A 29 -10.13 -2.60 4.87
C ALA A 29 -10.81 -3.43 5.98
N GLU A 30 -10.93 -2.88 7.20
CA GLU A 30 -11.62 -3.53 8.32
C GLU A 30 -13.14 -3.35 8.29
N LEU A 31 -13.66 -2.48 7.42
CA LEU A 31 -15.10 -2.24 7.30
C LEU A 31 -15.80 -3.37 6.51
N THR A 32 -17.04 -3.67 6.87
CA THR A 32 -17.85 -4.70 6.20
C THR A 32 -17.93 -4.49 4.69
N TYR A 33 -18.09 -3.25 4.22
CA TYR A 33 -18.13 -2.89 2.80
C TYR A 33 -16.84 -2.19 2.33
N GLY A 34 -15.72 -2.49 2.98
CA GLY A 34 -14.42 -1.88 2.74
C GLY A 34 -14.00 -1.89 1.29
N GLY A 35 -14.30 -2.97 0.55
CA GLY A 35 -13.93 -3.11 -0.85
C GLY A 35 -14.50 -2.06 -1.81
N TRP A 36 -15.64 -1.45 -1.48
CA TRP A 36 -16.19 -0.32 -2.26
C TRP A 36 -15.47 0.99 -1.96
N ILE A 37 -15.11 1.20 -0.69
CA ILE A 37 -14.42 2.41 -0.21
C ILE A 37 -12.94 2.39 -0.58
N GLN A 38 -12.36 1.19 -0.69
CA GLN A 38 -10.98 0.96 -1.06
C GLN A 38 -10.64 1.53 -2.44
N ILE A 39 -11.55 1.37 -3.42
CA ILE A 39 -11.34 1.83 -4.80
C ILE A 39 -11.10 3.36 -4.88
N PRO A 40 -12.00 4.23 -4.40
CA PRO A 40 -11.77 5.68 -4.48
C PRO A 40 -10.56 6.15 -3.68
N ILE A 41 -10.21 5.48 -2.55
CA ILE A 41 -8.99 5.81 -1.80
C ILE A 41 -7.75 5.48 -2.62
N LEU A 42 -7.70 4.30 -3.24
CA LEU A 42 -6.60 3.91 -4.12
C LEU A 42 -6.50 4.83 -5.34
N SER A 43 -7.62 5.21 -5.96
CA SER A 43 -7.65 6.19 -7.05
C SER A 43 -7.01 7.53 -6.64
N LEU A 44 -7.32 8.02 -5.44
CA LEU A 44 -6.72 9.24 -4.90
C LEU A 44 -5.21 9.08 -4.67
N ILE A 45 -4.76 7.93 -4.17
CA ILE A 45 -3.33 7.62 -3.99
C ILE A 45 -2.62 7.62 -5.35
N TRP A 46 -3.14 6.90 -6.34
CA TRP A 46 -2.55 6.83 -7.69
C TRP A 46 -2.55 8.18 -8.38
N TRP A 47 -3.62 8.95 -8.25
CA TRP A 47 -3.68 10.31 -8.75
C TRP A 47 -2.59 11.18 -8.14
N ARG A 48 -2.43 11.14 -6.81
CA ARG A 48 -1.37 11.90 -6.09
C ARG A 48 0.04 11.49 -6.50
N MET A 49 0.29 10.19 -6.70
CA MET A 49 1.59 9.66 -7.15
C MET A 49 1.85 9.95 -8.64
N SER A 50 0.81 10.12 -9.44
CA SER A 50 0.93 10.33 -10.89
C SER A 50 0.92 11.81 -11.34
N GLN A 51 0.92 12.76 -10.41
CA GLN A 51 0.96 14.20 -10.72
C GLN A 51 2.17 14.62 -11.58
N GLN A 52 3.32 13.94 -11.45
CA GLN A 52 4.50 14.20 -12.26
C GLN A 52 4.58 13.21 -13.43
N ALA A 53 4.80 13.67 -14.65
CA ALA A 53 4.86 12.80 -15.83
C ALA A 53 6.05 11.82 -15.81
N ARG A 54 7.17 12.22 -15.20
CA ARG A 54 8.39 11.42 -15.02
C ARG A 54 8.99 11.71 -13.64
N PRO A 55 8.42 11.15 -12.57
CA PRO A 55 8.99 11.34 -11.24
C PRO A 55 10.35 10.62 -11.16
N PRO A 56 11.36 11.18 -10.50
CA PRO A 56 12.57 10.43 -10.20
C PRO A 56 12.22 9.23 -9.33
N ILE A 57 12.83 8.07 -9.62
CA ILE A 57 12.56 6.78 -8.95
C ILE A 57 12.61 6.93 -7.41
N LYS A 58 13.57 7.74 -6.90
CA LYS A 58 13.70 8.04 -5.48
C LYS A 58 12.43 8.66 -4.87
N ASN A 59 11.82 9.63 -5.54
CA ASN A 59 10.60 10.28 -5.03
C ASN A 59 9.43 9.30 -5.03
N GLN A 60 9.28 8.52 -6.11
CA GLN A 60 8.23 7.51 -6.20
C GLN A 60 8.36 6.46 -5.11
N PHE A 61 9.59 6.00 -4.86
CA PHE A 61 9.88 5.05 -3.78
C PHE A 61 9.58 5.63 -2.40
N ILE A 62 9.92 6.89 -2.12
CA ILE A 62 9.60 7.54 -0.85
C ILE A 62 8.08 7.70 -0.69
N SER A 63 7.37 8.08 -1.75
CA SER A 63 5.91 8.17 -1.76
C SER A 63 5.25 6.82 -1.49
N GLY A 64 5.73 5.75 -2.15
CA GLY A 64 5.23 4.39 -1.93
C GLY A 64 5.55 3.87 -0.54
N MET A 65 6.72 4.20 0.00
CA MET A 65 7.11 3.86 1.37
C MET A 65 6.21 4.56 2.39
N SER A 66 5.90 5.83 2.20
CA SER A 66 5.02 6.59 3.09
C SER A 66 3.60 6.06 3.10
N PHE A 67 3.05 5.78 1.91
CA PHE A 67 1.76 5.13 1.75
C PHE A 67 1.73 3.76 2.45
N GLY A 68 2.70 2.89 2.16
CA GLY A 68 2.80 1.57 2.76
C GLY A 68 2.95 1.63 4.28
N LEU A 69 3.77 2.56 4.80
CA LEU A 69 3.94 2.75 6.24
C LEU A 69 2.62 3.13 6.92
N GLY A 70 1.87 4.09 6.37
CA GLY A 70 0.56 4.45 6.92
C GLY A 70 -0.41 3.26 6.96
N TYR A 71 -0.42 2.47 5.90
CA TYR A 71 -1.26 1.27 5.79
C TYR A 71 -0.86 0.17 6.79
N PHE A 72 0.42 -0.21 6.84
CA PHE A 72 0.87 -1.32 7.68
C PHE A 72 1.03 -0.96 9.17
N VAL A 73 1.36 0.29 9.52
CA VAL A 73 1.39 0.69 10.93
C VAL A 73 0.00 0.57 11.55
N LEU A 74 -1.05 0.98 10.83
CA LEU A 74 -2.41 0.82 11.30
C LEU A 74 -2.90 -0.63 11.15
N GLY A 75 -2.50 -1.38 10.13
CA GLY A 75 -2.94 -2.77 9.94
C GLY A 75 -2.28 -3.82 10.85
N LEU A 76 -1.11 -3.50 11.42
CA LEU A 76 -0.28 -4.45 12.17
C LEU A 76 -0.09 -4.05 13.65
N TRP A 77 -0.77 -3.01 14.11
CA TRP A 77 -0.64 -2.51 15.48
C TRP A 77 -0.89 -3.59 16.54
N TRP A 78 -1.83 -4.51 16.29
CA TRP A 78 -2.23 -5.58 17.19
C TRP A 78 -1.08 -6.56 17.51
N ILE A 79 -0.05 -6.65 16.66
CA ILE A 79 1.14 -7.50 16.91
C ILE A 79 1.90 -7.01 18.14
N TYR A 80 1.78 -5.72 18.48
CA TYR A 80 2.34 -5.17 19.71
C TYR A 80 1.87 -5.93 20.95
N ILE A 81 0.58 -6.24 21.03
CA ILE A 81 -0.03 -6.97 22.16
C ILE A 81 0.59 -8.37 22.28
N SER A 82 0.84 -9.02 21.14
CA SER A 82 1.46 -10.35 21.12
C SER A 82 2.92 -10.30 21.61
N LEU A 83 3.69 -9.28 21.24
CA LEU A 83 5.10 -9.16 21.67
C LEU A 83 5.23 -8.69 23.13
N HIS A 84 4.45 -7.69 23.52
CA HIS A 84 4.52 -7.07 24.84
C HIS A 84 3.81 -7.91 25.90
N ASP A 85 2.52 -8.19 25.71
CA ASP A 85 1.68 -8.77 26.76
C ASP A 85 1.84 -10.29 26.84
N VAL A 86 1.97 -10.96 25.68
CA VAL A 86 2.18 -12.43 25.62
C VAL A 86 3.67 -12.77 25.66
N GLY A 87 4.50 -12.07 24.89
CA GLY A 87 5.95 -12.31 24.81
C GLY A 87 6.77 -11.74 25.96
N GLY A 88 6.19 -10.86 26.79
CA GLY A 88 6.88 -10.22 27.91
C GLY A 88 8.03 -9.29 27.50
N MET A 89 8.08 -8.85 26.24
CA MET A 89 9.12 -7.94 25.75
C MET A 89 8.89 -6.52 26.25
N HIS A 90 9.98 -5.76 26.45
CA HIS A 90 9.92 -4.34 26.81
C HIS A 90 9.11 -3.53 25.78
N ALA A 91 8.22 -2.64 26.26
CA ALA A 91 7.34 -1.83 25.43
C ALA A 91 8.03 -1.14 24.23
N ALA A 92 9.17 -0.49 24.48
CA ALA A 92 9.91 0.20 23.42
C ALA A 92 10.46 -0.78 22.36
N ALA A 93 10.93 -1.96 22.78
CA ALA A 93 11.44 -2.99 21.88
C ALA A 93 10.30 -3.60 21.04
N SER A 94 9.15 -3.87 21.65
CA SER A 94 7.95 -4.36 20.95
C SER A 94 7.45 -3.34 19.92
N GLY A 95 7.34 -2.07 20.30
CA GLY A 95 6.93 -1.00 19.40
C GLY A 95 7.90 -0.83 18.22
N LEU A 96 9.20 -0.88 18.47
CA LEU A 96 10.23 -0.81 17.43
C LEU A 96 10.17 -2.03 16.50
N ALA A 97 9.95 -3.23 17.03
CA ALA A 97 9.82 -4.45 16.23
C ALA A 97 8.60 -4.39 15.28
N VAL A 98 7.44 -3.95 15.79
CA VAL A 98 6.23 -3.75 14.96
C VAL A 98 6.45 -2.69 13.90
N PHE A 99 7.11 -1.58 14.26
CA PHE A 99 7.43 -0.53 13.29
C PHE A 99 8.39 -1.02 12.21
N LEU A 100 9.43 -1.79 12.56
CA LEU A 100 10.35 -2.39 11.60
C LEU A 100 9.65 -3.39 10.69
N LEU A 101 8.73 -4.20 11.23
CA LEU A 101 7.90 -5.08 10.43
C LEU A 101 7.04 -4.28 9.44
N ALA A 102 6.33 -3.25 9.91
CA ALA A 102 5.53 -2.39 9.04
C ALA A 102 6.37 -1.69 7.96
N ALA A 103 7.58 -1.24 8.30
CA ALA A 103 8.54 -0.69 7.34
C ALA A 103 8.99 -1.74 6.31
N GLY A 104 9.28 -2.97 6.75
CA GLY A 104 9.58 -4.09 5.86
C GLY A 104 8.44 -4.39 4.88
N MET A 105 7.20 -4.39 5.36
CA MET A 105 6.02 -4.57 4.51
C MET A 105 5.79 -3.40 3.55
N ALA A 106 6.05 -2.18 4.00
CA ALA A 106 5.95 -0.99 3.17
C ALA A 106 6.95 -0.99 1.98
N LEU A 107 8.10 -1.67 2.11
CA LEU A 107 9.04 -1.86 0.99
C LEU A 107 8.38 -2.58 -0.18
N PHE A 108 7.56 -3.61 0.08
CA PHE A 108 6.84 -4.31 -0.97
C PHE A 108 5.89 -3.36 -1.72
N PHE A 109 5.03 -2.62 -0.99
CA PHE A 109 4.12 -1.64 -1.61
C PHE A 109 4.87 -0.55 -2.39
N SER A 110 6.00 -0.10 -1.85
CA SER A 110 6.86 0.85 -2.54
C SER A 110 7.42 0.30 -3.85
N SER A 111 7.94 -0.94 -3.83
CA SER A 111 8.40 -1.64 -5.03
C SER A 111 7.30 -1.82 -6.08
N ALA A 112 6.06 -2.15 -5.68
CA ALA A 112 4.93 -2.23 -6.61
C ALA A 112 4.62 -0.87 -7.26
N SER A 113 4.71 0.21 -6.49
CA SER A 113 4.42 1.56 -6.98
C SER A 113 5.46 2.09 -7.99
N LEU A 114 6.64 1.47 -8.10
CA LEU A 114 7.65 1.82 -9.10
C LEU A 114 7.19 1.55 -10.54
N ALA A 115 6.16 0.73 -10.73
CA ALA A 115 5.48 0.57 -12.02
C ALA A 115 5.03 1.92 -12.61
N LEU A 116 4.72 2.91 -11.77
CA LEU A 116 4.31 4.26 -12.19
C LEU A 116 5.46 5.12 -12.74
N CYS A 117 6.72 4.70 -12.57
CA CYS A 117 7.89 5.34 -13.19
C CYS A 117 8.06 4.96 -14.67
N LEU A 118 7.39 3.90 -15.15
CA LEU A 118 7.50 3.46 -16.54
C LEU A 118 6.85 4.48 -17.50
N PRO A 119 7.28 4.51 -18.78
CA PRO A 119 6.74 5.44 -19.78
C PRO A 119 5.22 5.32 -19.88
N ARG A 120 4.51 6.43 -19.63
CA ARG A 120 3.05 6.45 -19.61
C ARG A 120 2.47 6.17 -20.98
N ARG A 121 1.84 5.01 -21.12
CA ARG A 121 0.80 4.76 -22.12
C ARG A 121 -0.52 4.75 -21.38
N LYS A 122 -1.38 5.75 -21.64
CA LYS A 122 -2.61 6.05 -20.86
C LYS A 122 -3.43 4.81 -20.50
N TYR A 123 -3.52 3.83 -21.40
CA TYR A 123 -4.32 2.61 -21.21
C TYR A 123 -3.57 1.44 -20.55
N LEU A 124 -2.23 1.42 -20.60
CA LEU A 124 -1.43 0.31 -20.09
C LEU A 124 -0.91 0.55 -18.67
N THR A 125 -0.79 1.81 -18.23
CA THR A 125 -0.25 2.14 -16.90
C THR A 125 -1.00 1.41 -15.78
N GLY A 126 -2.34 1.38 -15.82
CA GLY A 126 -3.16 0.69 -14.82
C GLY A 126 -2.95 -0.83 -14.82
N LEU A 127 -2.87 -1.46 -16.00
CA LEU A 127 -2.60 -2.89 -16.14
C LEU A 127 -1.21 -3.27 -15.61
N VAL A 128 -0.20 -2.46 -15.92
CA VAL A 128 1.18 -2.67 -15.45
C VAL A 128 1.26 -2.49 -13.93
N LEU A 129 0.56 -1.50 -13.37
CA LEU A 129 0.47 -1.32 -11.93
C LEU A 129 -0.20 -2.52 -11.26
N ALA A 130 -1.36 -2.95 -11.76
CA ALA A 130 -2.08 -4.11 -11.23
C ALA A 130 -1.26 -5.40 -11.29
N ALA A 131 -0.59 -5.66 -12.42
CA ALA A 131 0.30 -6.81 -12.57
C ALA A 131 1.50 -6.75 -11.62
N SER A 132 2.11 -5.57 -11.48
CA SER A 132 3.19 -5.35 -10.51
C SER A 132 2.71 -5.54 -9.08
N TRP A 133 1.49 -5.12 -8.75
CA TRP A 133 0.92 -5.28 -7.42
C TRP A 133 0.73 -6.75 -7.05
N VAL A 134 0.14 -7.52 -7.95
CA VAL A 134 -0.04 -8.98 -7.77
C VAL A 134 1.29 -9.69 -7.62
N LEU A 135 2.28 -9.37 -8.46
CA LEU A 135 3.61 -9.99 -8.37
C LEU A 135 4.25 -9.73 -7.00
N ILE A 136 4.20 -8.48 -6.54
CA ILE A 136 4.76 -8.09 -5.25
C ILE A 136 3.97 -8.72 -4.10
N GLU A 137 2.65 -8.77 -4.18
CA GLU A 137 1.81 -9.40 -3.15
C GLU A 137 2.04 -10.91 -3.07
N TYR A 138 2.32 -11.56 -4.20
CA TYR A 138 2.79 -12.94 -4.23
C TYR A 138 4.19 -13.09 -3.62
N LEU A 139 5.14 -12.22 -3.96
CA LEU A 139 6.48 -12.27 -3.35
C LEU A 139 6.39 -12.08 -1.82
N ARG A 140 5.51 -11.20 -1.37
CA ARG A 140 5.22 -10.95 0.04
C ARG A 140 4.67 -12.17 0.77
N SER A 141 4.03 -13.11 0.07
CA SER A 141 3.52 -14.35 0.66
C SER A 141 4.55 -15.49 0.70
N VAL A 142 5.73 -15.34 0.07
CA VAL A 142 6.74 -16.40 -0.04
C VAL A 142 8.09 -16.01 0.55
N VAL A 143 8.51 -14.76 0.38
CA VAL A 143 9.82 -14.26 0.84
C VAL A 143 9.90 -14.30 2.36
N LEU A 144 11.01 -14.82 2.90
CA LEU A 144 11.25 -14.95 4.34
C LEU A 144 10.10 -15.65 5.07
N THR A 145 9.64 -16.78 4.55
CA THR A 145 8.49 -17.58 5.03
C THR A 145 7.11 -16.95 4.78
N GLY A 146 7.06 -15.72 4.27
CA GLY A 146 5.84 -15.04 3.86
C GLY A 146 5.10 -14.35 4.99
N PHE A 147 4.58 -13.16 4.70
CA PHE A 147 3.67 -12.43 5.59
C PHE A 147 2.55 -11.77 4.78
N PRO A 148 1.57 -12.55 4.27
CA PRO A 148 0.50 -12.06 3.40
C PRO A 148 -0.64 -11.33 4.15
N TRP A 149 -0.37 -10.71 5.31
CA TRP A 149 -1.39 -10.01 6.11
C TRP A 149 -1.78 -8.65 5.52
N MET A 150 -3.04 -8.19 5.69
CA MET A 150 -3.54 -6.92 5.13
C MET A 150 -3.37 -6.88 3.61
N GLY A 151 -3.91 -7.89 2.94
CA GLY A 151 -3.97 -7.94 1.49
C GLY A 151 -5.15 -7.14 0.94
N LEU A 152 -5.00 -6.56 -0.26
CA LEU A 152 -6.08 -5.78 -0.87
C LEU A 152 -7.31 -6.65 -1.20
N ALA A 153 -7.13 -7.96 -1.33
CA ALA A 153 -8.18 -8.94 -1.56
C ALA A 153 -9.11 -9.15 -0.35
N GLU A 154 -8.63 -8.94 0.88
CA GLU A 154 -9.40 -9.22 2.10
C GLU A 154 -10.60 -8.27 2.23
N ALA A 155 -10.40 -7.00 1.87
CA ALA A 155 -11.45 -6.00 1.83
C ALA A 155 -12.52 -6.29 0.75
N GLN A 156 -12.22 -7.15 -0.23
CA GLN A 156 -13.14 -7.50 -1.31
C GLN A 156 -14.15 -8.58 -0.94
N PHE A 157 -14.17 -9.09 0.29
CA PHE A 157 -15.12 -10.13 0.69
C PHE A 157 -16.59 -9.74 0.46
N ASN A 158 -16.98 -8.50 0.80
CA ASN A 158 -18.28 -7.91 0.41
C ASN A 158 -18.11 -6.78 -0.62
N GLY A 159 -16.99 -6.80 -1.36
CA GLY A 159 -16.65 -5.80 -2.35
C GLY A 159 -17.22 -6.12 -3.73
N PRO A 160 -17.07 -5.20 -4.71
CA PRO A 160 -17.53 -5.40 -6.07
C PRO A 160 -16.89 -6.62 -6.77
N PHE A 161 -15.69 -7.02 -6.35
CA PHE A 161 -14.96 -8.14 -6.95
C PHE A 161 -15.10 -9.46 -6.18
N ALA A 162 -15.93 -9.50 -5.13
CA ALA A 162 -16.24 -10.74 -4.40
C ALA A 162 -16.66 -11.91 -5.32
N PRO A 163 -17.48 -11.70 -6.38
CA PRO A 163 -17.91 -12.80 -7.25
C PRO A 163 -16.78 -13.45 -8.05
N VAL A 164 -15.62 -12.78 -8.18
CA VAL A 164 -14.45 -13.28 -8.94
C VAL A 164 -13.59 -14.22 -8.08
N ALA A 165 -13.62 -14.04 -6.75
CA ALA A 165 -12.76 -14.78 -5.82
C ALA A 165 -12.88 -16.32 -5.94
N PRO A 166 -14.07 -16.93 -6.11
CA PRO A 166 -14.20 -18.39 -6.21
C PRO A 166 -13.56 -18.99 -7.48
N PHE A 167 -13.40 -18.19 -8.54
CA PHE A 167 -12.92 -18.68 -9.84
C PHE A 167 -11.43 -18.43 -10.04
N LEU A 168 -10.94 -17.26 -9.64
CA LEU A 168 -9.56 -16.81 -9.92
C LEU A 168 -8.74 -16.52 -8.65
N GLY A 169 -9.35 -16.65 -7.46
CA GLY A 169 -8.69 -16.43 -6.18
C GLY A 169 -8.54 -14.96 -5.78
N GLY A 170 -8.00 -14.73 -4.58
CA GLY A 170 -7.87 -13.38 -4.00
C GLY A 170 -6.92 -12.45 -4.78
N LEU A 171 -5.83 -12.98 -5.36
CA LEU A 171 -4.91 -12.17 -6.16
C LEU A 171 -5.58 -11.57 -7.41
N ALA A 172 -6.58 -12.25 -7.96
CA ALA A 172 -7.38 -11.68 -9.05
C ALA A 172 -8.26 -10.53 -8.57
N CYS A 173 -8.81 -10.60 -7.35
CA CYS A 173 -9.50 -9.46 -6.74
C CYS A 173 -8.54 -8.28 -6.54
N THR A 174 -7.33 -8.51 -6.02
CA THR A 174 -6.28 -7.47 -5.94
C THR A 174 -6.04 -6.84 -7.31
N PHE A 175 -5.85 -7.67 -8.35
CA PHE A 175 -5.60 -7.18 -9.70
C PHE A 175 -6.71 -6.24 -10.18
N LEU A 176 -7.97 -6.67 -10.05
CA LEU A 176 -9.12 -5.90 -10.51
C LEU A 176 -9.30 -4.61 -9.70
N VAL A 177 -9.10 -4.65 -8.38
CA VAL A 177 -9.15 -3.45 -7.54
C VAL A 177 -8.15 -2.41 -7.99
N VAL A 178 -6.88 -2.82 -8.15
CA VAL A 178 -5.80 -1.90 -8.53
C VAL A 178 -5.95 -1.42 -9.96
N TRP A 179 -6.50 -2.24 -10.86
CA TRP A 179 -6.72 -1.86 -12.24
C TRP A 179 -7.88 -0.87 -12.40
N VAL A 180 -8.94 -1.02 -11.60
CA VAL A 180 -10.13 -0.15 -11.65
C VAL A 180 -9.92 1.15 -10.88
N SER A 181 -9.11 1.14 -9.82
CA SER A 181 -8.73 2.34 -9.05
C SER A 181 -7.82 3.27 -9.83
#